data_AF-A0A060YBH7-F1
#
_entry.id   AF-A0A060YBH7-F1
#
_cell.length_a   1.000
_cell.length_b   1.000
_cell.length_c   1.000
_cell.angle_alpha   90.00
_cell.angle_beta   90.00
_cell.angle_gamma   90.00
#
_symmetry.space_group_name_H-M   'P 1'
#
loop_
_entity.id
_entity.type
_entity.pdbx_description
1 polymer ?
#
loop_
_entity_poly.entity_id
_entity_poly.type
_entity_poly.pdbx_seq_one_letter_code
_entity_poly.pdbx_strand_id
1 'polypeptide(L)'
;SKLVTLRGSILEDAVTSTGRHGTVRGLPLKEVLEQVVPELSVSCLRLALSTPKVTEQLLKLDEQGLSQKHKVGVLLCRAGQSTEEEMYNNEEATPAFSAFMDLLGEQVCLRGFTNYAAQLDTKTDSTGTHSLYTTYQGYEVMFHVSTMLPYMPNNPQQVRPTHTQHGLPQPTPDTFMPTR
;
A
#
# COMPACT_ATOMS: atom_id res chain seq x y z
N SER A 1 18.10 -11.26 -0.16
CA SER A 1 16.94 -12.03 -0.63
C SER A 1 15.69 -11.52 0.06
N LYS A 2 14.66 -11.06 -0.68
CA LYS A 2 13.36 -10.72 -0.09
C LYS A 2 12.65 -12.05 0.22
N LEU A 3 12.47 -12.37 1.50
CA LEU A 3 11.62 -13.49 1.90
C LEU A 3 10.18 -13.14 1.56
N VAL A 4 9.51 -13.97 0.77
CA VAL A 4 8.09 -13.83 0.46
C VAL A 4 7.32 -14.56 1.55
N THR A 5 6.49 -13.84 2.29
CA THR A 5 5.57 -14.44 3.26
C THR A 5 4.36 -15.01 2.51
N LEU A 6 4.13 -16.30 2.62
CA LEU A 6 2.93 -16.96 2.11
C LEU A 6 1.95 -17.14 3.27
N ARG A 7 0.74 -16.62 3.12
CA ARG A 7 -0.38 -16.88 4.05
C ARG A 7 -1.37 -17.81 3.39
N GLY A 8 -1.86 -18.78 4.13
CA GLY A 8 -2.84 -19.73 3.66
C GLY A 8 -3.62 -20.34 4.82
N SER A 9 -4.76 -20.93 4.51
CA SER A 9 -5.54 -21.73 5.43
C SER A 9 -5.73 -23.12 4.85
N ILE A 10 -5.82 -24.12 5.72
CA ILE A 10 -6.00 -25.52 5.35
C ILE A 10 -7.23 -25.98 6.11
N LEU A 11 -8.21 -26.49 5.39
CA LEU A 11 -9.37 -27.13 6.01
C LEU A 11 -8.90 -28.41 6.69
N GLU A 12 -9.36 -28.66 7.91
CA GLU A 12 -8.95 -29.85 8.68
C GLU A 12 -9.26 -31.15 7.94
N ASP A 13 -10.37 -31.18 7.20
CA ASP A 13 -10.82 -32.33 6.40
C ASP A 13 -9.99 -32.56 5.12
N ALA A 14 -9.16 -31.58 4.72
CA ALA A 14 -8.26 -31.70 3.57
C ALA A 14 -7.00 -32.52 3.90
N VAL A 15 -6.74 -32.79 5.18
CA VAL A 15 -5.61 -33.59 5.65
C VAL A 15 -6.07 -35.06 5.71
N THR A 16 -5.55 -35.90 4.82
CA THR A 16 -6.05 -37.27 4.59
C THR A 16 -6.16 -38.17 5.83
N SER A 17 -5.44 -37.86 6.92
CA SER A 17 -5.46 -38.64 8.17
C SER A 17 -6.49 -38.19 9.20
N THR A 18 -7.15 -37.05 9.05
CA THR A 18 -8.17 -36.54 9.99
C THR A 18 -9.55 -37.14 9.73
N GLY A 19 -9.85 -37.54 8.49
CA GLY A 19 -11.15 -38.08 8.09
C GLY A 19 -11.56 -39.43 8.71
N ARG A 20 -10.70 -40.05 9.55
CA ARG A 20 -10.98 -41.37 10.15
C ARG A 20 -11.21 -41.37 11.66
N HIS A 21 -10.88 -40.29 12.38
CA HIS A 21 -11.03 -40.27 13.84
C HIS A 21 -11.46 -38.88 14.29
N GLY A 22 -12.66 -38.75 14.86
CA GLY A 22 -13.07 -37.56 15.62
C GLY A 22 -11.99 -37.24 16.65
N THR A 23 -11.37 -36.07 16.52
CA THR A 23 -10.03 -35.79 17.04
C THR A 23 -10.05 -35.41 18.53
N VAL A 24 -9.97 -36.41 19.41
CA VAL A 24 -9.49 -36.20 20.80
C VAL A 24 -7.97 -35.96 20.81
N ARG A 25 -7.26 -36.39 19.77
CA ARG A 25 -5.85 -36.05 19.46
C ARG A 25 -5.87 -35.04 18.30
N GLY A 26 -5.30 -33.85 18.48
CA GLY A 26 -5.26 -32.79 17.47
C GLY A 26 -4.56 -33.15 16.15
N LEU A 27 -4.41 -32.16 15.27
CA LEU A 27 -3.93 -32.34 13.89
C LEU A 27 -2.49 -32.89 13.79
N PRO A 28 -2.20 -33.82 12.85
CA PRO A 28 -0.86 -34.34 12.62
C PRO A 28 0.02 -33.32 11.87
N LEU A 29 0.67 -32.40 12.60
CA LEU A 29 1.43 -31.26 12.05
C LEU A 29 2.46 -31.63 10.96
N LYS A 30 3.09 -32.80 11.07
CA LYS A 30 4.07 -33.28 10.08
C LYS A 30 3.43 -33.47 8.70
N GLU A 31 2.29 -34.15 8.66
CA GLU A 31 1.57 -34.45 7.41
C GLU A 31 1.04 -33.16 6.78
N VAL A 32 0.56 -32.23 7.62
CA VAL A 32 0.13 -30.91 7.18
C VAL A 32 1.28 -30.16 6.49
N LEU A 33 2.47 -30.15 7.09
CA LEU A 33 3.64 -29.48 6.49
C LEU A 33 4.08 -30.13 5.17
N GLU A 34 4.12 -31.47 5.11
CA GLU A 34 4.47 -32.21 3.90
C GLU A 34 3.46 -31.98 2.77
N GLN A 35 2.17 -31.80 3.09
CA GLN A 35 1.12 -31.51 2.11
C GLN A 35 1.18 -30.07 1.57
N VAL A 36 1.51 -29.09 2.41
CA VAL A 36 1.47 -27.66 2.06
C VAL A 36 2.77 -27.21 1.43
N VAL A 37 3.90 -27.72 1.92
CA VAL A 37 5.24 -27.35 1.49
C VAL A 37 6.08 -28.63 1.33
N PRO A 38 5.82 -29.45 0.29
CA PRO A 38 6.47 -30.75 0.11
C PRO A 38 8.00 -30.65 -0.05
N GLU A 39 8.50 -29.51 -0.51
CA GLU A 39 9.93 -29.23 -0.67
C GLU A 39 10.64 -28.97 0.68
N LEU A 40 9.90 -28.79 1.77
CA LEU A 40 10.44 -28.48 3.10
C LEU A 40 10.74 -29.77 3.87
N SER A 41 12.02 -30.07 4.05
CA SER A 41 12.45 -31.21 4.88
C SER A 41 12.14 -30.97 6.36
N VAL A 42 11.24 -31.76 6.95
CA VAL A 42 10.87 -31.63 8.37
C VAL A 42 12.08 -31.82 9.31
N SER A 43 13.13 -32.53 8.88
CA SER A 43 14.36 -32.73 9.66
C SER A 43 15.14 -31.45 9.94
N CYS A 44 14.95 -30.38 9.14
CA CYS A 44 15.59 -29.09 9.40
C CYS A 44 14.74 -28.17 10.30
N LEU A 45 13.55 -28.61 10.71
CA LEU A 45 12.66 -27.84 11.58
C LEU A 45 12.86 -28.24 13.04
N ARG A 46 12.72 -27.26 13.94
CA ARG A 46 12.67 -27.48 15.37
C ARG A 46 11.36 -26.93 15.91
N LEU A 47 10.68 -27.70 16.75
CA LEU A 47 9.46 -27.24 17.41
C LEU A 47 9.80 -26.04 18.30
N ALA A 48 9.09 -24.93 18.07
CA ALA A 48 9.25 -23.74 18.89
C ALA A 48 8.73 -23.98 20.31
N LEU A 49 9.33 -23.31 21.30
CA LEU A 49 8.84 -23.35 22.67
C LEU A 49 7.50 -22.64 22.76
N SER A 50 6.54 -23.24 23.48
CA SER A 50 5.22 -22.64 23.73
C SER A 50 5.33 -21.53 24.78
N THR A 51 5.87 -20.39 24.38
CA THR A 51 6.02 -19.20 25.22
C THR A 51 5.24 -18.02 24.62
N PRO A 52 4.72 -17.10 25.45
CA PRO A 52 4.05 -15.89 24.97
C PRO A 52 4.91 -15.09 23.98
N LYS A 53 6.23 -15.08 24.19
CA LYS A 53 7.20 -14.41 23.32
C LYS A 53 7.18 -14.92 21.88
N VAL A 54 7.05 -16.23 21.67
CA VAL A 54 6.95 -16.82 20.32
C VAL A 54 5.67 -16.35 19.63
N THR A 55 4.56 -16.30 20.37
CA THR A 55 3.27 -15.82 19.83
C THR A 55 3.37 -14.34 19.43
N GLU A 56 3.98 -13.49 20.28
CA GLU A 56 4.21 -12.07 19.98
C GLU A 56 5.10 -11.88 18.74
N GLN A 57 6.13 -12.71 18.56
CA GLN A 57 7.00 -12.65 17.38
C GLN A 57 6.28 -13.10 16.11
N LEU A 58 5.44 -14.13 16.18
CA LEU A 58 4.63 -14.57 15.05
C LEU A 58 3.60 -13.51 14.64
N LEU A 59 2.96 -12.84 15.60
CA LEU A 59 2.06 -11.71 15.32
C LEU A 59 2.79 -10.58 14.59
N LYS A 60 4.00 -10.19 15.06
CA LYS A 60 4.82 -9.18 14.38
C LYS A 60 5.25 -9.61 12.98
N LEU A 61 5.55 -10.90 12.78
CA LEU A 61 5.88 -11.47 11.46
C LEU A 61 4.68 -11.47 10.52
N ASP A 62 3.49 -11.74 11.03
CA ASP A 62 2.26 -11.60 10.24
C ASP A 62 2.08 -10.13 9.88
N GLU A 63 2.15 -9.20 10.82
CA GLU A 63 1.97 -7.77 10.55
C GLU A 63 3.04 -7.16 9.62
N GLN A 64 4.17 -7.82 9.38
CA GLN A 64 5.31 -7.29 8.60
C GLN A 64 5.03 -6.92 7.12
N GLY A 65 3.82 -7.16 6.62
CA GLY A 65 3.39 -6.71 5.29
C GLY A 65 2.24 -5.70 5.29
N LEU A 66 1.70 -5.34 6.46
CA LEU A 66 0.57 -4.42 6.58
C LEU A 66 1.10 -3.01 6.80
N SER A 67 0.97 -2.14 5.80
CA SER A 67 1.14 -0.70 6.01
C SER A 67 -0.21 -0.11 6.39
N GLN A 68 -0.31 0.45 7.59
CA GLN A 68 -1.45 1.27 8.01
C GLN A 68 -1.36 2.70 7.47
N LYS A 69 -0.32 3.02 6.70
CA LYS A 69 -0.03 4.36 6.18
C LYS A 69 0.02 4.33 4.66
N HIS A 70 -0.79 5.15 4.02
CA HIS A 70 -0.90 5.21 2.56
C HIS A 70 -0.72 6.62 2.03
N LYS A 71 0.02 6.72 0.92
CA LYS A 71 0.18 7.93 0.13
C LYS A 71 -0.56 7.76 -1.19
N VAL A 72 -1.44 8.69 -1.51
CA VAL A 72 -2.24 8.65 -2.74
C VAL A 72 -2.04 9.95 -3.52
N GLY A 73 -1.69 9.87 -4.81
CA GLY A 73 -1.63 11.04 -5.69
C GLY A 73 -3.00 11.34 -6.28
N VAL A 74 -3.37 12.62 -6.32
CA VAL A 74 -4.61 13.10 -6.96
C VAL A 74 -4.24 14.17 -7.98
N LEU A 75 -4.49 13.89 -9.26
CA LEU A 75 -4.20 14.81 -10.36
C LEU A 75 -5.51 15.29 -11.00
N LEU A 76 -5.63 16.60 -11.20
CA LEU A 76 -6.68 17.18 -12.01
C LEU A 76 -6.26 17.15 -13.49
N CYS A 77 -7.05 16.46 -14.33
CA CYS A 77 -6.91 16.50 -15.78
C CYS A 77 -8.00 17.39 -16.38
N ARG A 78 -7.60 18.47 -17.06
CA ARG A 78 -8.51 19.38 -17.75
C ARG A 78 -8.65 19.01 -19.23
N ALA A 79 -9.73 19.48 -19.86
CA ALA A 79 -9.96 19.26 -21.28
C ALA A 79 -8.77 19.73 -22.12
N GLY A 80 -8.30 18.88 -23.04
CA GLY A 80 -7.15 19.15 -23.90
C GLY A 80 -5.78 18.85 -23.28
N GLN A 81 -5.70 18.52 -21.98
CA GLN A 81 -4.47 18.02 -21.36
C GLN A 81 -4.29 16.52 -21.66
N SER A 82 -3.06 16.12 -21.95
CA SER A 82 -2.71 14.73 -22.29
C SER A 82 -1.43 14.24 -21.61
N THR A 83 -0.67 15.15 -21.00
CA THR A 83 0.58 14.83 -20.32
C THR A 83 0.48 15.07 -18.82
N GLU A 84 1.25 14.31 -18.04
CA GLU A 84 1.34 14.44 -16.58
C GLU A 84 1.84 15.85 -16.18
N GLU A 85 2.78 16.40 -16.96
CA GLU A 85 3.32 17.75 -16.77
C GLU A 85 2.23 18.83 -16.86
N GLU A 86 1.37 18.77 -17.89
CA GLU A 86 0.23 19.70 -18.02
C GLU A 86 -0.70 19.63 -16.80
N MET A 87 -0.97 18.42 -16.29
CA MET A 87 -1.86 18.21 -15.15
C MET A 87 -1.27 18.75 -13.83
N TYR A 88 0.05 18.63 -13.65
CA TYR A 88 0.74 19.20 -12.49
C TYR A 88 0.87 20.73 -12.53
N ASN A 89 0.81 21.33 -13.72
CA ASN A 89 0.82 22.78 -13.89
C ASN A 89 -0.57 23.43 -13.64
N ASN A 90 -1.57 22.66 -13.23
CA ASN A 90 -2.87 23.21 -12.85
C ASN A 90 -2.78 23.92 -11.48
N GLU A 91 -2.85 25.25 -11.49
CA GLU A 91 -2.80 26.07 -10.27
C GLU A 91 -4.15 26.17 -9.53
N GLU A 92 -5.26 25.90 -10.22
CA GLU A 92 -6.61 26.08 -9.65
C GLU A 92 -7.46 24.79 -9.70
N ALA A 93 -8.18 24.52 -8.61
CA ALA A 93 -9.18 23.47 -8.58
C ALA A 93 -10.47 23.92 -9.29
N THR A 94 -11.16 23.00 -9.98
CA THR A 94 -12.53 23.26 -10.45
C THR A 94 -13.52 23.01 -9.31
N PRO A 95 -14.74 23.61 -9.32
CA PRO A 95 -15.75 23.36 -8.28
C PRO A 95 -16.09 21.88 -8.11
N ALA A 96 -16.18 21.14 -9.22
CA ALA A 96 -16.41 19.69 -9.18
C ALA A 96 -15.23 18.93 -8.57
N PHE A 97 -13.99 19.36 -8.84
CA PHE A 97 -12.81 18.76 -8.24
C PHE A 97 -12.73 19.04 -6.74
N SER A 98 -13.05 20.26 -6.29
CA SER A 98 -13.14 20.59 -4.87
C SER A 98 -14.18 19.73 -4.16
N ALA A 99 -15.39 19.62 -4.71
CA ALA A 99 -16.44 18.77 -4.14
C ALA A 99 -16.02 17.29 -4.07
N PHE A 100 -15.24 16.80 -5.02
CA PHE A 100 -14.67 15.45 -4.97
C PHE A 100 -13.63 15.31 -3.86
N MET A 101 -12.74 16.30 -3.68
CA MET A 101 -11.76 16.30 -2.59
C MET A 101 -12.43 16.28 -1.22
N ASP A 102 -13.53 17.01 -1.03
CA ASP A 102 -14.30 17.02 0.22
C ASP A 102 -14.86 15.63 0.59
N LEU A 103 -15.04 14.73 -0.39
CA LEU A 103 -15.46 13.35 -0.15
C LEU A 103 -14.29 12.43 0.23
N LEU A 104 -13.07 12.77 -0.19
CA LEU A 104 -11.89 11.93 0.04
C LEU A 104 -11.30 12.10 1.44
N GLY A 105 -11.39 13.30 2.02
CA GLY A 105 -10.79 13.59 3.31
C GLY A 105 -10.98 15.03 3.76
N GLU A 106 -10.25 15.37 4.81
CA GLU A 106 -10.24 16.71 5.40
C GLU A 106 -9.02 17.49 4.90
N GLN A 107 -9.22 18.78 4.58
CA GLN A 107 -8.10 19.66 4.29
C GLN A 107 -7.36 20.01 5.59
N VAL A 108 -6.07 19.67 5.64
CA VAL A 108 -5.22 19.88 6.82
C VAL A 108 -4.09 20.85 6.51
N CYS A 109 -3.74 21.69 7.48
CA CYS A 109 -2.52 22.51 7.42
C CYS A 109 -1.30 21.60 7.63
N LEU A 110 -0.31 21.71 6.75
CA LEU A 110 0.91 20.90 6.83
C LEU A 110 1.85 21.39 7.94
N ARG A 111 1.91 22.70 8.16
CA ARG A 111 2.78 23.27 9.19
C ARG A 111 2.35 22.80 10.58
N GLY A 112 3.24 22.08 11.26
CA GLY A 112 2.95 21.50 12.58
C GLY A 112 2.05 20.26 12.53
N PHE A 113 1.77 19.69 11.35
CA PHE A 113 1.00 18.45 11.24
C PHE A 113 1.77 17.29 11.88
N THR A 114 1.12 16.57 12.79
CA THR A 114 1.73 15.51 13.63
C THR A 114 1.42 14.10 13.18
N ASN A 115 0.39 13.91 12.34
CA ASN A 115 0.02 12.60 11.80
C ASN A 115 0.89 12.24 10.58
N TYR A 116 0.56 11.14 9.90
CA TYR A 116 1.31 10.70 8.74
C TYR A 116 1.32 11.72 7.59
N ALA A 117 2.45 12.42 7.42
CA ALA A 117 2.62 13.46 6.39
C ALA A 117 3.00 12.93 5.00
N ALA A 118 3.25 11.63 4.84
CA ALA A 118 3.70 11.03 3.57
C ALA A 118 4.84 11.82 2.87
N GLN A 119 5.83 12.25 3.64
CA GLN A 119 6.99 13.04 3.20
C GLN A 119 6.69 14.48 2.77
N LEU A 120 5.47 14.99 2.96
CA LEU A 120 5.20 16.41 2.86
C LEU A 120 5.92 17.16 4.00
N ASP A 121 6.38 18.36 3.69
CA ASP A 121 7.10 19.23 4.62
C ASP A 121 6.12 19.85 5.62
N THR A 122 6.35 19.57 6.91
CA THR A 122 5.54 20.08 8.01
C THR A 122 6.18 21.25 8.74
N LYS A 123 7.28 21.82 8.21
CA LYS A 123 8.07 22.87 8.88
C LYS A 123 8.22 24.14 8.06
N THR A 124 8.55 24.02 6.77
CA THR A 124 8.97 25.15 5.93
C THR A 124 8.07 25.41 4.72
N ASP A 125 6.94 24.71 4.62
CA ASP A 125 5.94 24.80 3.55
C ASP A 125 6.49 24.53 2.13
N SER A 126 7.65 23.85 2.02
CA SER A 126 8.32 23.59 0.74
C SER A 126 7.56 22.63 -0.19
N THR A 127 6.55 21.92 0.34
CA THR A 127 5.64 21.05 -0.40
C THR A 127 4.20 21.56 -0.34
N GLY A 128 4.00 22.86 -0.12
CA GLY A 128 2.68 23.48 0.01
C GLY A 128 2.31 23.73 1.47
N THR A 129 1.23 24.49 1.67
CA THR A 129 0.76 24.87 3.01
C THR A 129 -0.31 23.93 3.55
N HIS A 130 -1.05 23.28 2.66
CA HIS A 130 -2.16 22.38 2.98
C HIS A 130 -2.09 21.12 2.14
N SER A 131 -2.73 20.08 2.63
CA SER A 131 -3.04 18.89 1.85
C SER A 131 -4.37 18.30 2.30
N LEU A 132 -4.73 17.14 1.76
CA LEU A 132 -5.89 16.37 2.17
C LEU A 132 -5.45 15.12 2.96
N TYR A 133 -6.14 14.83 4.05
CA TYR A 133 -5.83 13.72 4.94
C TYR A 133 -7.13 13.04 5.42
N THR A 134 -7.08 11.73 5.62
CA THR A 134 -8.18 11.01 6.26
C THR A 134 -7.68 9.84 7.10
N THR A 135 -8.52 9.41 8.03
CA THR A 135 -8.34 8.16 8.75
C THR A 135 -9.55 7.25 8.54
N TYR A 136 -9.30 5.98 8.25
CA TYR A 136 -10.37 5.01 8.06
C TYR A 136 -9.92 3.64 8.55
N GLN A 137 -10.66 3.03 9.49
CA GLN A 137 -10.37 1.70 10.05
C GLN A 137 -8.90 1.50 10.51
N GLY A 138 -8.31 2.53 11.12
CA GLY A 138 -6.92 2.50 11.58
C GLY A 138 -5.87 2.76 10.49
N TYR A 139 -6.29 3.01 9.25
CA TYR A 139 -5.42 3.48 8.18
C TYR A 139 -5.34 5.01 8.17
N GLU A 140 -4.13 5.54 8.05
CA GLU A 140 -3.85 6.94 7.78
C GLU A 140 -3.56 7.12 6.29
N VAL A 141 -4.31 8.00 5.62
CA VAL A 141 -4.13 8.28 4.19
C VAL A 141 -3.82 9.75 4.01
N MET A 142 -2.66 10.04 3.43
CA MET A 142 -2.25 11.38 3.03
C MET A 142 -2.30 11.48 1.51
N PHE A 143 -3.07 12.45 1.02
CA PHE A 143 -3.18 12.70 -0.41
C PHE A 143 -2.14 13.71 -0.86
N HIS A 144 -1.65 13.57 -2.09
CA HIS A 144 -0.76 14.50 -2.76
C HIS A 144 -1.57 15.11 -3.90
N VAL A 145 -2.25 16.22 -3.62
CA VAL A 145 -3.16 16.89 -4.56
C VAL A 145 -2.36 17.85 -5.44
N SER A 146 -2.39 17.64 -6.75
CA SER A 146 -1.55 18.41 -7.70
C SER A 146 -1.75 19.92 -7.57
N THR A 147 -2.99 20.38 -7.39
CA THR A 147 -3.33 21.81 -7.25
C THR A 147 -2.98 22.43 -5.89
N MET A 148 -2.55 21.62 -4.91
CA MET A 148 -2.13 22.10 -3.58
C MET A 148 -0.60 22.05 -3.39
N LEU A 149 0.11 21.43 -4.33
CA LEU A 149 1.57 21.40 -4.34
C LEU A 149 2.12 22.70 -4.96
N PRO A 150 3.31 23.15 -4.53
CA PRO A 150 3.87 24.40 -5.00
C PRO A 150 4.25 24.28 -6.47
N TYR A 151 3.76 25.23 -7.26
CA TYR A 151 4.12 25.41 -8.66
C TYR A 151 5.54 26.00 -8.77
N MET A 152 6.40 25.41 -9.61
CA MET A 152 7.68 26.01 -9.97
C MET A 152 7.79 26.14 -11.50
N PRO A 153 7.64 27.36 -12.06
CA PRO A 153 7.53 27.58 -13.51
C PRO A 153 8.78 27.21 -14.34
N ASN A 154 9.91 26.92 -13.70
CA ASN A 154 11.20 26.73 -14.36
C ASN A 154 11.85 25.36 -14.12
N ASN A 155 11.11 24.35 -13.66
CA ASN A 155 11.69 23.02 -13.41
C ASN A 155 10.86 21.88 -14.03
N PRO A 156 11.14 21.49 -15.29
CA PRO A 156 10.47 20.35 -15.94
C PRO A 156 10.73 18.99 -15.24
N GLN A 157 11.67 18.92 -14.29
CA GLN A 157 11.94 17.73 -13.47
C GLN A 157 11.19 17.68 -12.13
N GLN A 158 10.51 18.76 -11.72
CA GLN A 158 9.97 18.86 -10.35
C GLN A 158 8.60 18.22 -10.15
N VAL A 159 7.83 18.08 -11.23
CA VAL A 159 6.43 17.64 -11.14
C VAL A 159 6.27 16.15 -10.91
N ARG A 160 7.32 15.34 -11.09
CA ARG A 160 7.25 13.92 -10.78
C ARG A 160 7.52 13.75 -9.29
N PRO A 161 6.57 13.26 -8.48
CA PRO A 161 6.92 12.69 -7.19
C PRO A 161 7.91 11.58 -7.50
N THR A 162 9.17 11.74 -7.10
CA THR A 162 10.26 10.73 -7.25
C THR A 162 9.92 9.38 -6.60
N HIS A 163 8.72 9.22 -6.05
CA HIS A 163 8.27 8.13 -5.20
C HIS A 163 7.03 7.39 -5.74
N THR A 164 6.49 7.76 -6.92
CA THR A 164 5.42 6.96 -7.57
C THR A 164 5.98 5.73 -8.30
N GLN A 165 7.30 5.55 -8.35
CA GLN A 165 7.95 4.42 -9.03
C GLN A 165 8.45 3.36 -8.06
N HIS A 166 7.52 2.62 -7.46
CA HIS A 166 7.79 1.23 -7.11
C HIS A 166 6.89 0.32 -7.96
N GLY A 167 7.39 -0.05 -9.14
CA GLY A 167 7.22 -1.41 -9.67
C GLY A 167 6.04 -1.71 -10.59
N LEU A 168 5.55 -0.77 -11.40
CA LEU A 168 4.73 -1.14 -12.56
C LEU A 168 5.62 -1.28 -13.82
N PRO A 169 5.55 -2.41 -14.54
CA PRO A 169 6.28 -2.58 -15.78
C PRO A 169 5.78 -1.56 -16.82
N GLN A 170 6.73 -0.91 -17.49
CA GLN A 170 6.46 0.00 -18.61
C GLN A 170 5.68 -0.75 -19.70
N PRO A 171 4.54 -0.24 -20.19
CA PRO A 171 3.84 -0.85 -21.32
C PRO A 171 4.71 -0.69 -22.58
N THR A 172 4.84 -1.78 -23.34
CA THR A 172 5.57 -1.80 -24.61
C THR A 172 4.82 -1.01 -25.70
N PRO A 173 5.51 -0.48 -26.73
CA PRO A 173 4.93 0.52 -27.65
C PRO A 173 3.86 0.01 -28.62
N ASP A 174 3.51 -1.28 -28.63
CA ASP A 174 2.82 -1.91 -29.76
C ASP A 174 1.30 -2.10 -29.60
N THR A 175 0.65 -1.48 -28.61
CA THR A 175 -0.81 -1.61 -28.46
C THR A 175 -1.50 -0.26 -28.52
N PHE A 176 -1.50 0.40 -29.68
CA PHE A 176 -2.61 1.29 -30.07
C PHE A 176 -2.59 1.48 -31.60
N MET A 177 -3.32 0.62 -32.31
CA MET A 177 -3.79 0.96 -33.67
C MET A 177 -5.20 1.55 -33.53
N PRO A 178 -5.47 2.76 -34.04
CA PRO A 178 -6.82 3.30 -34.04
C PRO A 178 -7.63 2.55 -35.10
N THR A 179 -8.75 1.95 -34.69
CA THR A 179 -9.79 1.57 -35.65
C THR A 179 -10.61 2.81 -35.97
N ARG A 180 -10.89 2.96 -37.27
CA ARG A 180 -11.65 4.04 -37.91
C ARG A 180 -13.00 4.33 -37.28
#